data_AF-A0A433C3I1-F1
#
_entry.id   AF-A0A433C3I1-F1
#
_cell.length_a   1.000
_cell.length_b   1.000
_cell.length_c   1.000
_cell.angle_alpha   90.00
_cell.angle_beta   90.00
_cell.angle_gamma   90.00
#
_symmetry.space_group_name_H-M   'P 1'
#
loop_
_entity.id
_entity.type
_entity.pdbx_description
1 polymer ?
#
loop_
_entity_poly.entity_id
_entity_poly.type
_entity_poly.pdbx_seq_one_letter_code
_entity_poly.pdbx_strand_id
1 'polypeptide(L)' 'MSEPSEVDRPEAAAERQGTFVTFPGSPFELYQPYPPAGDQPTAIQQLVEGVQDGEVFQTLLG' A
#
# COMPACT_ATOMS: atom_id res chain seq x y z
N MET A 1 13.60 -31.52 -27.33
CA MET A 1 12.60 -30.72 -26.59
C MET A 1 13.20 -30.50 -25.21
N SER A 2 13.77 -29.32 -24.98
CA SER A 2 14.33 -28.98 -23.68
C SER A 2 13.21 -28.42 -22.83
N GLU A 3 12.84 -29.13 -21.76
CA GLU A 3 11.99 -28.60 -20.71
C GLU A 3 12.73 -27.43 -20.05
N PRO A 4 12.15 -26.22 -19.99
CA PRO A 4 12.77 -25.14 -19.24
C PRO A 4 12.62 -25.46 -17.75
N SER A 5 13.76 -25.60 -17.07
CA SER A 5 13.85 -25.79 -15.63
C SER A 5 12.98 -24.76 -14.90
N GLU A 6 12.02 -25.29 -14.14
CA GLU A 6 11.18 -24.53 -13.22
C GLU A 6 12.10 -23.81 -12.24
N VAL A 7 12.21 -22.50 -12.42
CA VAL A 7 12.93 -21.62 -11.51
C VAL A 7 12.30 -21.80 -10.13
N ASP A 8 13.09 -22.34 -9.21
CA ASP A 8 12.88 -22.34 -7.77
C ASP A 8 12.54 -20.89 -7.35
N ARG A 9 11.24 -20.58 -7.36
CA ARG A 9 10.69 -19.35 -6.82
C ARG A 9 10.63 -19.61 -5.32
N PRO A 10 11.46 -18.96 -4.49
CA PRO A 10 11.40 -19.15 -3.07
C PRO A 10 10.00 -18.73 -2.64
N GLU A 11 9.25 -19.72 -2.19
CA GLU A 11 8.00 -19.63 -1.45
C GLU A 11 7.02 -18.61 -2.01
N ALA A 12 6.07 -19.11 -2.82
CA ALA A 12 4.80 -18.47 -3.02
C ALA A 12 4.33 -17.90 -1.68
N ALA A 13 4.50 -16.58 -1.53
CA ALA A 13 4.11 -15.84 -0.35
C ALA A 13 2.69 -16.29 -0.05
N ALA A 14 2.53 -17.02 1.06
CA ALA A 14 1.26 -17.51 1.56
C ALA A 14 0.23 -16.44 1.23
N GLU A 15 -0.75 -16.80 0.40
CA GLU A 15 -1.83 -15.97 -0.10
C GLU A 15 -2.20 -14.95 0.98
N ARG A 16 -1.61 -13.74 0.92
CA ARG A 16 -1.76 -12.79 2.02
C ARG A 16 -3.21 -12.34 1.91
N GLN A 17 -4.08 -12.93 2.71
CA GLN A 17 -5.50 -12.61 2.81
C GLN A 17 -5.59 -11.15 3.26
N GLY A 18 -5.52 -10.24 2.30
CA GLY A 18 -5.62 -8.82 2.55
C GLY A 18 -7.06 -8.45 2.80
N THR A 19 -7.26 -7.39 3.57
CA THR A 19 -8.59 -6.86 3.83
C THR A 19 -8.81 -5.65 2.93
N PHE A 20 -9.99 -5.55 2.32
CA PHE A 20 -10.39 -4.31 1.68
C PHE A 20 -10.88 -3.33 2.75
N VAL A 21 -10.28 -2.15 2.79
CA VAL A 21 -10.61 -1.06 3.71
C VAL A 21 -11.25 0.06 2.92
N THR A 22 -12.34 0.62 3.42
CA THR A 22 -13.02 1.78 2.84
C THR A 22 -12.98 2.95 3.82
N PHE A 23 -12.99 4.17 3.28
CA PHE A 23 -12.95 5.40 4.07
C PHE A 23 -14.22 6.24 3.79
N PRO A 24 -14.83 6.87 4.81
CA PRO A 24 -16.02 7.69 4.61
C PRO A 24 -15.77 8.80 3.58
N GLY A 25 -16.64 8.91 2.58
CA GLY A 25 -16.53 9.91 1.51
C GLY A 25 -15.49 9.59 0.44
N SER A 26 -14.77 8.47 0.53
CA SER A 26 -13.85 8.00 -0.51
C SER A 26 -14.57 7.05 -1.49
N PRO A 27 -14.41 7.22 -2.80
CA PRO A 27 -14.87 6.24 -3.79
C PRO A 27 -13.90 5.05 -3.95
N PHE A 28 -12.75 5.07 -3.25
CA PHE A 28 -11.70 4.07 -3.40
C PHE A 28 -11.73 3.02 -2.28
N GLU A 29 -11.42 1.77 -2.64
CA GLU A 29 -11.21 0.66 -1.72
C GLU A 29 -9.71 0.33 -1.65
N LEU A 30 -9.16 0.33 -0.45
CA LEU A 30 -7.75 0.01 -0.20
C LEU A 30 -7.60 -1.47 0.11
N TYR A 31 -6.98 -2.25 -0.78
CA TYR A 31 -6.57 -3.61 -0.45
C TYR A 31 -5.33 -3.58 0.45
N GLN A 32 -5.50 -4.00 1.71
CA GLN A 32 -4.48 -3.95 2.75
C GLN A 32 -4.03 -5.37 3.17
N PRO A 33 -3.06 -5.96 2.47
CA PRO A 33 -2.43 -7.24 2.85
C PRO A 33 -1.45 -7.12 4.01
N TYR A 34 -1.02 -5.90 4.36
CA TYR A 34 -0.15 -5.59 5.49
C TYR A 34 -0.60 -4.28 6.14
N PRO A 35 -0.57 -4.18 7.47
CA PRO A 35 -0.89 -2.93 8.14
C PRO A 35 0.17 -1.85 7.84
N PRO A 36 -0.19 -0.55 7.94
CA PRO A 36 0.78 0.54 7.93
C PRO A 36 1.82 0.32 9.04
N ALA A 37 3.10 0.53 8.72
CA ALA A 37 4.20 0.29 9.65
C ALA A 37 5.17 1.47 9.67
N GLY A 38 5.98 1.54 10.73
CA GLY A 38 6.92 2.65 10.92
C GLY A 38 6.20 3.99 10.99
N ASP A 39 6.70 4.99 10.25
CA ASP A 39 6.15 6.34 10.23
C ASP A 39 5.07 6.56 9.15
N GLN A 40 4.65 5.49 8.47
CA GLN A 40 3.60 5.57 7.45
C GLN A 40 2.28 6.17 7.97
N PRO A 41 1.77 5.84 9.18
CA PRO A 41 0.54 6.46 9.68
C PRO A 41 0.64 7.98 9.78
N THR A 42 1.76 8.49 10.28
CA THR A 42 2.01 9.94 10.42
C THR A 42 2.14 10.60 9.05
N ALA A 43 2.91 9.99 8.14
CA ALA A 43 3.10 10.52 6.80
C ALA A 43 1.78 10.57 6.01
N ILE A 44 0.94 9.54 6.11
CA ILE A 44 -0.39 9.53 5.48
C ILE A 44 -1.25 10.66 6.05
N GLN A 45 -1.26 10.84 7.37
CA GLN A 45 -2.02 11.93 8.01
C GLN A 45 -1.59 13.30 7.50
N GLN A 46 -0.28 13.59 7.49
CA GLN A 46 0.26 14.87 7.03
C GLN A 46 -0.07 15.13 5.57
N LEU A 47 0.09 14.12 4.70
CA LEU A 47 -0.21 14.27 3.28
C LEU A 47 -1.70 14.55 3.02
N VAL A 48 -2.58 13.85 3.75
CA VAL A 48 -4.03 14.02 3.63
C VAL A 48 -4.45 15.40 4.13
N GLU A 49 -3.89 15.88 5.23
CA GLU A 49 -4.11 17.23 5.76
C GLU A 49 -3.67 18.30 4.75
N GLY A 50 -2.44 18.22 4.23
CA GLY A 50 -1.95 19.19 3.23
C GLY A 50 -2.81 19.22 1.97
N VAL A 51 -3.34 18.08 1.52
CA VAL A 51 -4.29 18.06 0.37
C VAL A 51 -5.60 18.75 0.73
N GLN A 52 -6.14 18.53 1.93
CA GLN A 52 -7.38 19.18 2.38
C GLN A 52 -7.21 20.69 2.58
N ASP A 53 -6.03 21.12 3.02
CA ASP A 53 -5.68 22.53 3.21
C ASP A 53 -5.37 23.26 1.89
N GLY A 54 -5.34 22.52 0.76
CA GLY A 54 -5.11 23.08 -0.56
C GLY A 54 -3.63 23.33 -0.88
N GLU A 55 -2.71 22.64 -0.19
CA GLU A 55 -1.30 22.69 -0.51
C GLU A 55 -1.04 22.10 -1.90
N VAL A 56 -0.43 22.91 -2.76
CA VAL A 56 -0.13 22.52 -4.16
C VAL A 56 1.12 21.63 -4.24
N PHE A 57 2.04 21.77 -3.28
CA PHE A 57 3.32 21.09 -3.28
C PHE A 57 3.57 20.42 -1.94
N GLN A 58 3.76 19.11 -1.95
CA GLN A 58 4.13 18.33 -0.77
C GLN A 58 5.29 17.39 -1.11
N THR A 59 6.18 17.16 -0.14
CA THR A 59 7.32 16.25 -0.30
C THR A 59 7.25 15.14 0.74
N LEU A 60 7.18 13.90 0.29
CA LEU A 60 7.28 12.73 1.15
C LEU A 60 8.73 12.25 1.21
N LEU A 61 9.36 12.37 2.38
CA LEU A 61 10.68 11.82 2.65
C LEU A 61 10.48 10.49 3.39
N GLY A 62 10.52 9.39 2.63
CA GLY A 62 10.22 8.04 3.13
C GLY A 62 11.30 7.43 4.01
#